data_AF-A0A956D1H2-F1
#
_entry.id   AF-A0A956D1H2-F1
#
_cell.length_a   1.000
_cell.length_b   1.000
_cell.length_c   1.000
_cell.angle_alpha   90.00
_cell.angle_beta   90.00
_cell.angle_gamma   90.00
#
_symmetry.space_group_name_H-M   'P 1'
#
loop_
_entity.id
_entity.type
_entity.pdbx_description
1 polymer ?
#
loop_
_entity_poly.entity_id
_entity_poly.type
_entity_poly.pdbx_seq_one_letter_code
_entity_poly.pdbx_strand_id
1 'polypeptide(L)'
;MARRKTAKKKAAKKKQIADLTEAQVRAIRKKYEKGKQSQRELAEEYGLGTHQIGRITRGEARSDAGGPVSSRGRTKLTSRQVAALRRRYSSGVASQASLAREYGVSAAAVSRLVRGCTYDAVGGPRVEKGGMPHGRKLTPKQILEVAQSDANMSELARKFGVTRQAIQALRKRWTERLG
;
A
#
# COMPACT_ATOMS: atom_id res chain seq x y z
N MET A 1 22.33 2.74 40.22
CA MET A 1 22.13 3.13 38.82
C MET A 1 21.63 4.57 38.75
N ALA A 2 22.43 5.48 38.19
CA ALA A 2 22.19 6.92 38.24
C ALA A 2 21.03 7.37 37.34
N ARG A 3 20.03 8.06 37.91
CA ARG A 3 19.00 8.79 37.17
C ARG A 3 19.64 10.00 36.48
N ARG A 4 19.77 9.95 35.15
CA ARG A 4 20.15 11.12 34.34
C ARG A 4 19.06 12.20 34.48
N LYS A 5 19.35 13.25 35.27
CA LYS A 5 18.60 14.51 35.26
C LYS A 5 18.93 15.23 33.95
N THR A 6 18.02 15.22 32.97
CA THR A 6 18.15 16.08 31.78
C THR A 6 17.79 17.52 32.15
N ALA A 7 18.79 18.40 32.09
CA ALA A 7 18.64 19.84 32.29
C ALA A 7 17.68 20.45 31.25
N LYS A 8 16.70 21.22 31.73
CA LYS A 8 15.68 21.90 30.91
C LYS A 8 16.31 23.13 30.24
N LYS A 9 16.82 22.98 29.01
CA LYS A 9 17.35 24.10 28.21
C LYS A 9 16.21 25.10 27.95
N LYS A 10 16.38 26.38 28.32
CA LYS A 10 15.40 27.47 28.04
C LYS A 10 15.08 27.50 26.55
N ALA A 11 13.82 27.29 26.19
CA ALA A 11 13.38 27.24 24.80
C ALA A 11 13.25 28.66 24.23
N ALA A 12 13.95 28.94 23.13
CA ALA A 12 13.72 30.13 22.32
C ALA A 12 12.26 30.20 21.85
N LYS A 13 11.73 31.42 21.67
CA LYS A 13 10.34 31.67 21.25
C LYS A 13 10.08 31.00 19.89
N LYS A 14 9.23 29.96 19.88
CA LYS A 14 8.85 29.23 18.67
C LYS A 14 7.91 30.09 17.80
N LYS A 15 7.99 29.94 16.48
CA LYS A 15 7.09 30.62 15.53
C LYS A 15 5.65 30.18 15.72
N GLN A 16 4.70 31.02 15.34
CA GLN A 16 3.28 30.66 15.35
C GLN A 16 2.81 30.20 13.97
N ILE A 17 1.70 29.44 13.95
CA ILE A 17 1.10 28.97 12.67
C ILE A 17 0.65 30.16 11.81
N ALA A 18 0.24 31.26 12.44
CA ALA A 18 -0.19 32.49 11.77
C ALA A 18 0.94 33.14 10.95
N ASP A 19 2.20 32.93 11.34
CA ASP A 19 3.38 33.52 10.68
C ASP A 19 3.77 32.78 9.38
N LEU A 20 3.09 31.65 9.07
CA LEU A 20 3.41 30.83 7.90
C LEU A 20 2.66 31.31 6.67
N THR A 21 3.40 31.43 5.56
CA THR A 21 2.81 31.65 4.25
C THR A 21 2.12 30.38 3.74
N GLU A 22 1.16 30.55 2.83
CA GLU A 22 0.48 29.40 2.20
C GLU A 22 1.46 28.45 1.49
N ALA A 23 2.51 29.01 0.87
CA ALA A 23 3.55 28.24 0.20
C ALA A 23 4.33 27.36 1.21
N GLN A 24 4.61 27.88 2.40
CA GLN A 24 5.28 27.11 3.46
C GLN A 24 4.37 25.99 3.99
N VAL A 25 3.07 26.26 4.17
CA VAL A 25 2.09 25.24 4.57
C VAL A 25 2.01 24.12 3.52
N ARG A 26 1.95 24.47 2.23
CA ARG A 26 1.98 23.49 1.11
C ARG A 26 3.29 22.69 1.10
N ALA A 27 4.43 23.32 1.36
CA ALA A 27 5.72 22.64 1.42
C ALA A 27 5.79 21.62 2.57
N ILE A 28 5.32 22.01 3.77
CA ILE A 28 5.23 21.12 4.95
C ILE A 28 4.35 19.91 4.64
N ARG A 29 3.15 20.15 4.08
CA ARG A 29 2.21 19.09 3.67
C ARG A 29 2.84 18.13 2.66
N LYS A 30 3.51 18.65 1.62
CA LYS A 30 4.16 17.85 0.57
C LYS A 30 5.38 17.08 1.06
N LYS A 31 6.18 17.64 1.97
CA LYS A 31 7.33 16.97 2.59
C LYS A 31 6.88 15.82 3.50
N TYR A 32 5.83 16.04 4.27
CA TYR A 32 5.24 15.03 5.15
C TYR A 32 4.58 13.88 4.36
N GLU A 33 3.81 14.19 3.31
CA GLU A 33 3.17 13.19 2.43
C GLU A 33 4.21 12.27 1.76
N LYS A 34 5.33 12.83 1.31
CA LYS A 34 6.42 12.05 0.70
C LYS A 34 7.15 11.14 1.69
N GLY A 35 6.85 11.20 2.99
CA GLY A 35 7.49 10.40 4.04
C GLY A 35 8.96 10.72 4.23
N LYS A 36 9.46 11.84 3.69
CA LYS A 36 10.88 12.20 3.74
C LYS A 36 11.32 12.71 5.10
N GLN A 37 10.40 13.29 5.87
CA GLN A 37 10.69 13.92 7.15
C GLN A 37 9.56 13.66 8.16
N SER A 38 9.95 13.39 9.40
CA SER A 38 9.07 13.26 10.56
C SER A 38 8.52 14.62 11.00
N GLN A 39 7.42 14.61 11.77
CA GLN A 39 6.85 15.84 12.34
C GLN A 39 7.84 16.60 13.22
N ARG A 40 8.82 15.89 13.81
CA ARG A 40 9.86 16.48 14.63
C ARG A 40 10.90 17.22 13.78
N GLU A 41 11.37 16.62 12.70
CA GLU A 41 12.33 17.25 11.80
C GLU A 41 11.70 18.48 11.12
N LEU A 42 10.43 18.40 10.71
CA LEU A 42 9.70 19.55 10.17
C LEU A 42 9.49 20.65 11.23
N ALA A 43 9.30 20.29 12.50
CA ALA A 43 9.18 21.27 13.57
C ALA A 43 10.50 22.01 13.81
N GLU A 44 11.64 21.31 13.75
CA GLU A 44 12.97 21.91 13.86
C GLU A 44 13.28 22.79 12.63
N GLU A 45 12.99 22.31 11.41
CA GLU A 45 13.26 23.04 10.16
C GLU A 45 12.46 24.35 10.06
N TYR A 46 11.18 24.34 10.43
CA TYR A 46 10.30 25.50 10.32
C TYR A 46 10.20 26.32 11.62
N GLY A 47 10.90 25.93 12.68
CA GLY A 47 10.89 26.63 13.97
C GLY A 47 9.55 26.56 14.71
N LEU A 48 8.77 25.50 14.48
CA LEU A 48 7.42 25.30 15.00
C LEU A 48 7.40 24.27 16.14
N GLY A 49 6.31 24.22 16.88
CA GLY A 49 5.98 23.08 17.74
C GLY A 49 5.56 21.87 16.91
N THR A 50 5.93 20.66 17.35
CA THR A 50 5.48 19.38 16.74
C THR A 50 3.96 19.29 16.64
N HIS A 51 3.24 19.76 17.67
CA HIS A 51 1.78 19.82 17.65
C HIS A 51 1.24 20.76 16.55
N GLN A 52 1.91 21.88 16.27
CA GLN A 52 1.53 22.82 15.21
C GLN A 52 1.69 22.19 13.82
N ILE A 53 2.81 21.48 13.58
CA ILE A 53 2.99 20.66 12.36
C ILE A 53 1.87 19.63 12.23
N GLY A 54 1.48 18.98 13.33
CA GLY A 54 0.33 18.06 13.36
C GLY A 54 -0.99 18.72 12.92
N ARG A 55 -1.28 19.94 13.39
CA ARG A 55 -2.49 20.68 12.98
C ARG A 55 -2.44 21.08 11.50
N ILE A 56 -1.28 21.54 11.01
CA ILE A 56 -1.06 21.92 9.60
C ILE A 56 -1.21 20.73 8.66
N THR A 57 -0.54 19.61 9.00
CA THR A 57 -0.56 18.38 8.19
C THR A 57 -1.95 17.75 8.17
N ARG A 58 -2.73 17.81 9.26
CA ARG A 58 -4.12 17.32 9.33
C ARG A 58 -5.15 18.26 8.68
N GLY A 59 -4.74 19.46 8.24
CA GLY A 59 -5.67 20.45 7.71
C GLY A 59 -6.54 21.15 8.75
N GLU A 60 -6.30 20.92 10.05
CA GLU A 60 -7.00 21.58 11.15
C GLU A 60 -6.61 23.06 11.30
N ALA A 61 -5.44 23.42 10.79
CA ALA A 61 -4.95 24.79 10.75
C ALA A 61 -4.54 25.17 9.32
N ARG A 62 -4.81 26.42 8.94
CA ARG A 62 -4.57 26.97 7.60
C ARG A 62 -5.24 26.11 6.51
N SER A 63 -6.57 25.97 6.62
CA SER A 63 -7.41 25.24 5.65
C SER A 63 -7.45 25.94 4.29
N ASP A 64 -7.32 27.27 4.30
CA ASP A 64 -7.18 28.18 3.15
C ASP A 64 -5.93 27.90 2.29
N ALA A 65 -4.82 27.50 2.91
CA ALA A 65 -3.54 27.34 2.22
C ALA A 65 -3.47 26.20 1.18
N GLY A 66 -4.49 25.33 1.09
CA GLY A 66 -4.57 24.24 0.11
C GLY A 66 -3.48 23.14 0.23
N GLY A 67 -3.51 22.15 -0.66
CA GLY A 67 -2.54 21.05 -0.68
C GLY A 67 -2.91 19.83 0.19
N PRO A 68 -2.09 18.76 0.16
CA PRO A 68 -2.47 17.44 0.66
C PRO A 68 -2.55 17.40 2.19
N VAL A 69 -3.70 17.02 2.73
CA VAL A 69 -3.92 16.87 4.17
C VAL A 69 -3.88 15.39 4.56
N SER A 70 -3.20 15.10 5.67
CA SER A 70 -3.13 13.77 6.28
C SER A 70 -4.39 13.54 7.11
N SER A 71 -5.33 12.76 6.56
CA SER A 71 -6.53 12.35 7.30
C SER A 71 -6.14 11.49 8.52
N ARG A 72 -6.77 11.74 9.67
CA ARG A 72 -6.45 11.21 11.02
C ARG A 72 -6.27 9.69 11.19
N GLY A 73 -6.58 8.86 10.21
CA GLY A 73 -6.39 7.42 10.34
C GLY A 73 -5.11 6.98 9.67
N ARG A 74 -3.96 7.01 10.39
CA ARG A 74 -2.68 6.32 10.05
C ARG A 74 -2.73 5.58 8.72
N THR A 75 -2.75 6.30 7.60
CA THR A 75 -2.84 5.66 6.29
C THR A 75 -1.44 5.15 6.05
N LYS A 76 -1.17 3.92 6.52
CA LYS A 76 0.13 3.25 6.45
C LYS A 76 0.67 3.23 5.02
N LEU A 77 -0.21 3.42 4.02
CA LEU A 77 0.09 3.34 2.61
C LEU A 77 -0.33 4.63 1.89
N THR A 78 0.58 5.15 1.08
CA THR A 78 0.32 6.23 0.15
C THR A 78 -0.55 5.75 -1.02
N SER A 79 -1.25 6.65 -1.69
CA SER A 79 -2.04 6.35 -2.90
C SER A 79 -1.23 5.62 -3.97
N ARG A 80 0.06 5.97 -4.12
CA ARG A 80 0.99 5.30 -5.04
C ARG A 80 1.27 3.85 -4.63
N GLN A 81 1.49 3.59 -3.34
CA GLN A 81 1.68 2.24 -2.82
C GLN A 81 0.44 1.38 -3.01
N VAL A 82 -0.75 1.95 -2.81
CA VAL A 82 -2.03 1.25 -3.04
C VAL A 82 -2.18 0.88 -4.52
N ALA A 83 -1.90 1.80 -5.44
CA ALA A 83 -1.98 1.52 -6.88
C ALA A 83 -0.96 0.45 -7.32
N ALA A 84 0.26 0.49 -6.77
CA ALA A 84 1.28 -0.54 -7.03
C ALA A 84 0.89 -1.91 -6.47
N LEU A 85 0.34 -1.94 -5.25
CA LEU A 85 -0.18 -3.14 -4.61
C LEU A 85 -1.29 -3.78 -5.46
N ARG A 86 -2.25 -2.96 -5.93
CA ARG A 86 -3.36 -3.43 -6.78
C ARG A 86 -2.84 -4.04 -8.09
N ARG A 87 -1.87 -3.39 -8.74
CA ARG A 87 -1.26 -3.91 -9.96
C ARG A 87 -0.53 -5.24 -9.73
N ARG A 88 0.30 -5.34 -8.68
CA ARG A 88 1.03 -6.57 -8.34
C ARG A 88 0.11 -7.72 -7.96
N TYR A 89 -1.01 -7.41 -7.30
CA TYR A 89 -2.02 -8.40 -6.99
C TYR A 89 -2.78 -8.85 -8.24
N SER A 90 -3.22 -7.90 -9.07
CA SER A 90 -3.93 -8.17 -10.32
C SER A 90 -3.07 -8.91 -11.35
N SER A 91 -1.75 -8.72 -11.34
CA SER A 91 -0.82 -9.45 -12.20
C SER A 91 -0.50 -10.86 -11.69
N GLY A 92 -0.99 -11.24 -10.51
CA GLY A 92 -0.77 -12.56 -9.92
C GLY A 92 0.64 -12.81 -9.40
N VAL A 93 1.51 -11.79 -9.42
CA VAL A 93 2.92 -11.89 -9.00
C VAL A 93 3.04 -12.00 -7.48
N ALA A 94 2.10 -11.44 -6.73
CA ALA A 94 2.14 -11.42 -5.28
C ALA A 94 0.81 -11.82 -4.63
N SER A 95 0.88 -12.63 -3.58
CA SER A 95 -0.30 -12.98 -2.76
C SER A 95 -0.61 -11.86 -1.75
N GLN A 96 -1.84 -11.84 -1.23
CA GLN A 96 -2.20 -10.90 -0.16
C GLN A 96 -1.29 -11.02 1.06
N ALA A 97 -0.88 -12.25 1.42
CA ALA A 97 -0.01 -12.49 2.56
C ALA A 97 1.42 -11.96 2.31
N SER A 98 1.93 -12.12 1.08
CA SER A 98 3.23 -11.56 0.68
C SER A 98 3.19 -10.03 0.68
N LEU A 99 2.16 -9.42 0.09
CA LEU A 99 1.96 -7.97 0.09
C LEU A 99 1.76 -7.41 1.51
N ALA A 100 1.05 -8.13 2.37
CA ALA A 100 0.89 -7.74 3.78
C ALA A 100 2.23 -7.62 4.50
N ARG A 101 3.12 -8.61 4.32
CA ARG A 101 4.48 -8.60 4.88
C ARG A 101 5.33 -7.50 4.29
N GLU A 102 5.33 -7.34 2.97
CA GLU A 102 6.13 -6.33 2.26
C GLU A 102 5.75 -4.90 2.69
N TYR A 103 4.46 -4.63 2.84
CA TYR A 103 3.93 -3.30 3.12
C TYR A 103 3.64 -3.07 4.61
N GLY A 104 3.93 -4.02 5.51
CA GLY A 104 3.73 -3.88 6.95
C GLY A 104 2.26 -3.69 7.36
N VAL A 105 1.33 -4.27 6.60
CA VAL A 105 -0.12 -4.19 6.81
C VAL A 105 -0.70 -5.58 7.06
N SER A 106 -1.92 -5.65 7.58
CA SER A 106 -2.60 -6.94 7.75
C SER A 106 -3.13 -7.46 6.40
N ALA A 107 -3.22 -8.78 6.24
CA ALA A 107 -3.83 -9.38 5.05
C ALA A 107 -5.29 -8.90 4.82
N ALA A 108 -6.03 -8.68 5.91
CA ALA A 108 -7.38 -8.10 5.84
C ALA A 108 -7.40 -6.65 5.34
N ALA A 109 -6.34 -5.86 5.60
CA ALA A 109 -6.20 -4.53 5.02
C ALA A 109 -5.90 -4.60 3.52
N VAL A 110 -5.01 -5.52 3.11
CA VAL A 110 -4.73 -5.79 1.68
C VAL A 110 -6.02 -6.18 0.95
N SER A 111 -6.83 -7.08 1.52
CA SER A 111 -8.11 -7.48 0.93
C SER A 111 -9.05 -6.29 0.66
N ARG A 112 -9.19 -5.38 1.63
CA ARG A 112 -9.99 -4.15 1.47
C ARG A 112 -9.41 -3.21 0.41
N LEU A 113 -8.09 -3.10 0.32
CA LEU A 113 -7.40 -2.26 -0.67
C LEU A 113 -7.61 -2.76 -2.09
N VAL A 114 -7.46 -4.07 -2.33
CA VAL A 114 -7.62 -4.66 -3.67
C VAL A 114 -9.08 -4.59 -4.10
N ARG A 115 -10.03 -4.78 -3.18
CA ARG A 115 -11.47 -4.63 -3.46
C ARG A 115 -11.92 -3.18 -3.66
N GLY A 116 -11.06 -2.21 -3.38
CA GLY A 116 -11.42 -0.80 -3.43
C GLY A 116 -12.38 -0.35 -2.32
N CYS A 117 -12.60 -1.18 -1.28
CA CYS A 117 -13.38 -0.79 -0.10
C CYS A 117 -12.69 0.31 0.71
N THR A 118 -11.38 0.44 0.56
CA THR A 118 -10.57 1.53 1.10
C THR A 118 -9.74 2.13 -0.03
N TYR A 119 -9.46 3.44 0.07
CA TYR A 119 -8.77 4.20 -0.98
C TYR A 119 -9.48 4.08 -2.34
N ASP A 120 -10.78 4.34 -2.35
CA ASP A 120 -11.64 4.31 -3.54
C ASP A 120 -11.27 5.43 -4.54
N ALA A 121 -10.78 6.57 -4.06
CA ALA A 121 -10.28 7.65 -4.91
C ALA A 121 -8.96 7.27 -5.63
N VAL A 122 -8.28 6.20 -5.18
CA VAL A 122 -7.07 5.71 -5.84
C VAL A 122 -7.48 4.84 -7.03
N GLY A 123 -6.86 5.07 -8.19
CA GLY A 123 -7.06 4.25 -9.39
C GLY A 123 -6.45 2.84 -9.29
N GLY A 124 -6.41 2.16 -10.43
CA GLY A 124 -5.83 0.81 -10.57
C GLY A 124 -6.85 -0.33 -10.47
N PRO A 125 -6.44 -1.55 -10.86
CA PRO A 125 -7.33 -2.69 -11.00
C PRO A 125 -7.94 -3.11 -9.66
N ARG A 126 -9.26 -3.28 -9.64
CA ARG A 126 -10.04 -3.69 -8.45
C ARG A 126 -10.59 -5.09 -8.67
N VAL A 127 -10.78 -5.82 -7.58
CA VAL A 127 -11.44 -7.13 -7.61
C VAL A 127 -12.80 -7.02 -6.95
N GLU A 128 -13.83 -7.61 -7.57
CA GLU A 128 -15.21 -7.51 -7.07
C GLU A 128 -15.44 -8.26 -5.76
N LYS A 129 -16.57 -7.99 -5.09
CA LYS A 129 -16.96 -8.64 -3.84
C LYS A 129 -17.27 -10.11 -4.11
N GLY A 130 -16.54 -11.03 -3.46
CA GLY A 130 -16.55 -12.47 -3.80
C GLY A 130 -15.51 -12.85 -4.86
N GLY A 131 -15.00 -11.86 -5.61
CA GLY A 131 -13.79 -11.94 -6.42
C GLY A 131 -12.55 -11.78 -5.53
N MET A 132 -12.28 -12.76 -4.69
CA MET A 132 -10.89 -13.02 -4.33
C MET A 132 -10.54 -14.35 -4.98
N PRO A 133 -9.43 -14.46 -5.72
CA PRO A 133 -9.00 -15.69 -6.40
C PRO A 133 -8.60 -16.75 -5.37
N HIS A 134 -9.59 -17.30 -4.66
CA HIS A 134 -9.48 -18.51 -3.89
C HIS A 134 -9.58 -19.66 -4.88
N GLY A 135 -8.42 -20.29 -5.12
CA GLY A 135 -8.24 -21.33 -6.10
C GLY A 135 -7.71 -20.75 -7.40
N ARG A 136 -6.40 -20.94 -7.64
CA ARG A 136 -5.81 -20.89 -8.98
C ARG A 136 -6.64 -21.79 -9.91
N LYS A 137 -7.67 -21.24 -10.57
CA LYS A 137 -8.15 -21.80 -11.83
C LYS A 137 -7.29 -21.13 -12.89
N LEU A 138 -6.52 -21.94 -13.61
CA LEU A 138 -5.73 -21.53 -14.76
C LEU A 138 -6.60 -20.63 -15.66
N THR A 139 -6.08 -19.48 -16.07
CA THR A 139 -6.80 -18.65 -17.05
C THR A 139 -6.96 -19.42 -18.36
N PRO A 140 -7.92 -19.08 -19.24
CA PRO A 140 -8.09 -19.78 -20.51
C PRO A 140 -6.80 -19.91 -21.33
N LYS A 141 -5.97 -18.87 -21.33
CA LYS A 141 -4.66 -18.87 -21.98
C LYS A 141 -3.67 -19.84 -21.32
N GLN A 142 -3.65 -19.91 -20.00
CA GLN A 142 -2.80 -20.85 -19.25
C GLN A 142 -3.29 -22.30 -19.38
N ILE A 143 -4.60 -22.52 -19.51
CA ILE A 143 -5.17 -23.84 -19.80
C ILE A 143 -4.66 -24.35 -21.15
N LEU A 144 -4.71 -23.51 -22.18
CA LEU A 144 -4.17 -23.83 -23.50
C LEU A 144 -2.67 -24.12 -23.45
N GLU A 145 -1.90 -23.29 -22.74
CA GLU A 145 -0.45 -23.47 -22.58
C GLU A 145 -0.11 -24.79 -21.84
N VAL A 146 -0.87 -25.15 -20.80
CA VAL A 146 -0.68 -26.42 -20.08
C VAL A 146 -1.11 -27.64 -20.91
N ALA A 147 -2.16 -27.48 -21.73
CA ALA A 147 -2.68 -28.55 -22.57
C ALA A 147 -1.77 -28.86 -23.77
N GLN A 148 -1.14 -27.85 -24.37
CA GLN A 148 -0.30 -27.98 -25.56
C GLN A 148 1.18 -28.17 -25.26
N SER A 149 1.64 -27.89 -24.03
CA SER A 149 3.05 -28.04 -23.67
C SER A 149 3.40 -29.48 -23.32
N ASP A 150 4.53 -29.99 -23.80
CA ASP A 150 5.11 -31.29 -23.40
C ASP A 150 5.95 -31.22 -22.12
N ALA A 151 6.05 -30.04 -21.49
CA ALA A 151 6.84 -29.87 -20.27
C ALA A 151 6.35 -30.75 -19.11
N ASN A 152 7.27 -31.05 -18.20
CA ASN A 152 6.99 -31.87 -17.02
C ASN A 152 5.93 -31.18 -16.14
N MET A 153 4.95 -31.96 -15.68
CA MET A 153 3.83 -31.49 -14.86
C MET A 153 4.27 -30.74 -13.61
N SER A 154 5.40 -31.15 -13.00
CA SER A 154 5.96 -30.48 -11.81
C SER A 154 6.48 -29.07 -12.12
N GLU A 155 7.01 -28.86 -13.32
CA GLU A 155 7.49 -27.55 -13.74
C GLU A 155 6.34 -26.62 -14.09
N LEU A 156 5.32 -27.13 -14.77
CA LEU A 156 4.07 -26.38 -15.04
C LEU A 156 3.35 -26.03 -13.74
N ALA A 157 3.30 -26.96 -12.79
CA ALA A 157 2.78 -26.73 -11.44
C ALA A 157 3.52 -25.60 -10.71
N ARG A 158 4.86 -25.59 -10.77
CA ARG A 158 5.68 -24.50 -10.19
C ARG A 158 5.44 -23.18 -10.91
N LYS A 159 5.41 -23.19 -12.25
CA LYS A 159 5.26 -22.01 -13.13
C LYS A 159 3.93 -21.30 -12.92
N PHE A 160 2.83 -22.05 -12.97
CA PHE A 160 1.48 -21.49 -12.82
C PHE A 160 1.02 -21.45 -11.37
N GLY A 161 1.80 -22.06 -10.48
CA GLY A 161 1.43 -22.21 -9.11
C GLY A 161 0.15 -23.03 -9.03
N VAL A 162 0.15 -24.27 -9.46
CA VAL A 162 -0.97 -25.17 -9.21
C VAL A 162 -0.41 -26.47 -8.67
N THR A 163 -1.27 -27.33 -8.13
CA THR A 163 -0.81 -28.65 -7.73
C THR A 163 -0.54 -29.48 -8.99
N ARG A 164 0.42 -30.40 -8.93
CA ARG A 164 0.67 -31.36 -10.02
C ARG A 164 -0.61 -32.13 -10.40
N GLN A 165 -1.41 -32.50 -9.40
CA GLN A 165 -2.72 -33.15 -9.54
C GLN A 165 -3.70 -32.31 -10.38
N ALA A 166 -3.70 -30.98 -10.25
CA ALA A 166 -4.54 -30.11 -11.06
C ALA A 166 -4.12 -30.08 -12.54
N ILE A 167 -2.81 -30.12 -12.82
CA ILE A 167 -2.28 -30.22 -14.19
C ILE A 167 -2.67 -31.57 -14.82
N GLN A 168 -2.52 -32.65 -14.06
CA GLN A 168 -2.88 -34.00 -14.50
C GLN A 168 -4.38 -34.13 -14.81
N ALA A 169 -5.24 -33.65 -13.90
CA ALA A 169 -6.69 -33.65 -14.10
C ALA A 169 -7.12 -32.82 -15.32
N LEU A 170 -6.44 -31.70 -15.57
CA LEU A 170 -6.69 -30.86 -16.75
C LEU A 170 -6.36 -31.60 -18.04
N ARG A 171 -5.15 -32.16 -18.16
CA ARG A 171 -4.73 -32.88 -19.38
C ARG A 171 -5.63 -34.08 -19.66
N LYS A 172 -5.94 -34.89 -18.64
CA LYS A 172 -6.86 -36.04 -18.77
C LYS A 172 -8.21 -35.63 -19.37
N ARG A 173 -8.84 -34.60 -18.80
CA ARG A 173 -10.14 -34.08 -19.27
C ARG A 173 -10.07 -33.48 -20.69
N TRP A 174 -8.90 -32.99 -21.10
CA TRP A 174 -8.70 -32.43 -22.43
C TRP A 174 -8.55 -33.53 -23.49
N THR A 175 -7.82 -34.61 -23.17
CA THR A 175 -7.66 -35.79 -24.03
C THR A 175 -8.98 -36.55 -24.20
N GLU A 176 -9.75 -36.75 -23.12
CA GLU A 176 -11.08 -37.39 -23.16
C GLU A 176 -12.14 -36.61 -23.98
N ARG A 177 -11.86 -35.36 -24.34
CA ARG A 177 -12.78 -34.51 -25.12
C ARG A 177 -12.39 -34.39 -26.59
N LEU A 178 -11.24 -34.92 -26.98
CA LEU A 178 -10.68 -34.88 -28.34
C LEU A 178 -10.53 -36.27 -28.97
N GLY A 179 -10.57 -37.33 -28.16
CA GLY A 179 -10.82 -38.71 -28.62
C GLY A 179 -12.30 -39.02 -28.57
#